data_AF-A0A2E5PQ29-F1
#
_entry.id   AF-A0A2E5PQ29-F1
#
_cell.length_a   1.000
_cell.length_b   1.000
_cell.length_c   1.000
_cell.angle_alpha   90.00
_cell.angle_beta   90.00
_cell.angle_gamma   90.00
#
_symmetry.space_group_name_H-M   'P 1'
#
loop_
_entity.id
_entity.type
_entity.pdbx_description
1 polymer ?
#
loop_
_entity_poly.entity_id
_entity_poly.type
_entity_poly.pdbx_seq_one_letter_code
_entity_poly.pdbx_strand_id
1 'polypeptide(L)'
;MGFPVMVALVVVLGALLVFWARTDRDATSAPRVGDHWHSAYDVYVCDTFRSKIVLETDPNGIHSHGDGLIHIHPFNKLASGRDAVLGEFFAAFGGFIDDQSFMLDTGETVVEGFDCGGEPAVLKVARFDADDLSREPEILTEDLANLRLLKNREAFTIAMVPESVDPPAPRAERLSFLDTVDPNLLQSDSPTLATTTTTAD
;
A
#
# COMPACT_ATOMS: atom_id res chain seq x y z
N MET A 1 -24.29 24.04 42.14
CA MET A 1 -22.99 24.27 41.47
C MET A 1 -22.37 22.99 40.88
N GLY A 2 -22.51 21.79 41.48
CA GLY A 2 -21.83 20.58 40.99
C GLY A 2 -22.29 20.06 39.62
N PHE A 3 -23.60 20.04 39.34
CA PHE A 3 -24.14 19.55 38.06
C PHE A 3 -23.60 20.30 36.82
N PRO A 4 -23.65 21.65 36.74
CA PRO A 4 -23.14 22.36 35.56
C PRO A 4 -21.61 22.20 35.40
N VAL A 5 -20.85 22.07 36.49
CA VAL A 5 -19.40 21.84 36.44
C VAL A 5 -19.08 20.44 35.89
N MET A 6 -19.82 19.41 36.32
CA MET A 6 -19.67 18.05 35.78
C MET A 6 -20.02 17.98 34.29
N VAL A 7 -21.09 18.66 33.86
CA VAL A 7 -21.46 18.73 32.44
C VAL A 7 -20.36 19.42 31.62
N ALA A 8 -19.82 20.54 32.10
CA ALA A 8 -18.73 21.24 31.42
C ALA A 8 -17.48 20.36 31.30
N LEU A 9 -17.13 19.60 32.35
CA LEU A 9 -16.01 18.68 32.33
C LEU A 9 -16.20 17.55 31.31
N VAL A 10 -17.39 16.94 31.23
CA VAL A 10 -17.70 15.91 30.23
C VAL A 10 -17.59 16.47 28.81
N VAL A 11 -18.07 17.69 28.57
CA VAL A 11 -17.97 18.34 27.25
C VAL A 11 -16.50 18.59 26.87
N VAL A 12 -15.68 19.07 27.80
CA VAL A 12 -14.24 19.31 27.54
C VAL A 12 -13.51 18.00 27.27
N LEU A 13 -13.72 16.96 28.09
CA LEU A 13 -13.12 15.65 27.88
C LEU A 13 -13.58 15.02 26.56
N GLY A 14 -14.87 15.13 26.24
CA GLY A 14 -15.42 14.68 24.96
C GLY A 14 -14.80 15.42 23.77
N ALA A 15 -14.63 16.74 23.86
CA ALA A 15 -13.99 17.53 22.81
C ALA A 15 -12.50 17.18 22.64
N LEU A 16 -11.77 16.97 23.75
CA LEU A 16 -10.38 16.52 23.72
C LEU A 16 -10.24 15.14 23.09
N LEU A 17 -11.13 14.20 23.43
CA LEU A 17 -11.13 12.86 22.83
C LEU A 17 -11.45 12.92 21.34
N VAL A 18 -12.43 13.73 20.93
CA VAL A 18 -12.76 13.94 19.51
C VAL A 18 -11.60 14.61 18.77
N PHE A 19 -10.91 15.56 19.39
CA PHE A 19 -9.73 16.21 18.81
C PHE A 19 -8.60 15.20 18.63
N TRP A 20 -8.29 14.41 19.66
CA TRP A 20 -7.27 13.35 19.60
C TRP A 20 -7.60 12.30 18.53
N ALA A 21 -8.84 11.81 18.51
CA ALA A 21 -9.30 10.88 17.49
C ALA A 21 -9.32 11.48 16.07
N ARG A 22 -9.37 12.81 15.92
CA ARG A 22 -9.26 13.49 14.62
C ARG A 22 -7.82 13.70 14.18
N THR A 23 -6.89 13.87 15.11
CA THR A 23 -5.46 13.96 14.78
C THR A 23 -4.86 12.59 14.46
N ASP A 24 -5.37 11.50 15.06
CA ASP A 24 -4.98 10.12 14.69
C ASP A 24 -5.74 9.57 13.48
N ARG A 25 -6.89 10.16 13.14
CA ARG A 25 -7.52 9.93 11.84
C ARG A 25 -6.84 10.83 10.82
N ASP A 26 -5.76 10.35 10.22
CA ASP A 26 -5.62 10.59 8.78
C ASP A 26 -6.97 10.17 8.19
N ALA A 27 -7.78 11.16 7.81
CA ALA A 27 -9.15 10.95 7.39
C ALA A 27 -9.14 9.82 6.38
N THR A 28 -10.07 8.86 6.51
CA THR A 28 -10.31 7.73 5.60
C THR A 28 -10.55 8.24 4.19
N SER A 29 -9.49 8.74 3.58
CA SER A 29 -9.42 9.28 2.25
C SER A 29 -9.33 8.07 1.34
N ALA A 30 -9.77 8.26 0.12
CA ALA A 30 -9.71 7.22 -0.88
C ALA A 30 -9.66 7.88 -2.23
N PRO A 31 -8.91 7.28 -3.17
CA PRO A 31 -8.73 7.88 -4.46
C PRO A 31 -10.08 7.91 -5.17
N ARG A 32 -10.38 9.05 -5.78
CA ARG A 32 -11.57 9.28 -6.59
C ARG A 32 -11.17 9.24 -8.05
N VAL A 33 -12.18 9.19 -8.91
CA VAL A 33 -11.95 9.37 -10.34
C VAL A 33 -11.31 10.73 -10.60
N GLY A 34 -10.14 10.72 -11.24
CA GLY A 34 -9.34 11.91 -11.53
C GLY A 34 -8.27 12.26 -10.48
N ASP A 35 -8.20 11.54 -9.35
CA ASP A 35 -7.03 11.60 -8.47
C ASP A 35 -5.85 10.86 -9.10
N HIS A 36 -4.63 11.21 -8.67
CA HIS A 36 -3.41 10.54 -9.11
C HIS A 36 -2.43 10.40 -7.95
N TRP A 37 -2.38 9.20 -7.38
CA TRP A 37 -1.59 8.86 -6.21
C TRP A 37 -0.57 7.78 -6.55
N HIS A 38 0.44 7.68 -5.69
CA HIS A 38 1.51 6.71 -5.77
C HIS A 38 1.76 6.12 -4.39
N SER A 39 1.91 4.81 -4.32
CA SER A 39 2.34 4.13 -3.10
C SER A 39 3.52 3.23 -3.41
N ALA A 40 4.54 3.21 -2.55
CA ALA A 40 5.64 2.26 -2.72
C ALA A 40 5.17 0.86 -2.30
N TYR A 41 5.69 -0.18 -2.93
CA TYR A 41 5.51 -1.53 -2.42
C TYR A 41 6.78 -2.37 -2.54
N ASP A 42 6.87 -3.37 -1.67
CA ASP A 42 7.80 -4.48 -1.79
C ASP A 42 7.11 -5.80 -1.40
N VAL A 43 7.65 -6.91 -1.93
CA VAL A 43 7.25 -8.26 -1.54
C VAL A 43 8.45 -8.90 -0.85
N TYR A 44 8.25 -9.43 0.35
CA TYR A 44 9.31 -9.94 1.21
C TYR A 44 8.99 -11.38 1.66
N VAL A 45 9.88 -12.33 1.38
CA VAL A 45 9.65 -13.74 1.70
C VAL A 45 10.84 -14.26 2.51
N CYS A 46 10.57 -14.64 3.76
CA CYS A 46 11.54 -14.97 4.82
C CYS A 46 12.60 -13.88 5.06
N ASP A 47 13.64 -13.85 4.23
CA ASP A 47 14.82 -12.99 4.33
C ASP A 47 15.13 -12.25 3.02
N THR A 48 14.29 -12.42 1.99
CA THR A 48 14.57 -12.01 0.62
C THR A 48 13.46 -11.14 0.05
N PHE A 49 13.82 -9.98 -0.49
CA PHE A 49 12.93 -9.16 -1.31
C PHE A 49 12.78 -9.76 -2.70
N ARG A 50 11.53 -9.85 -3.19
CA ARG A 50 11.23 -10.31 -4.55
C ARG A 50 11.42 -9.19 -5.58
N SER A 51 11.31 -9.55 -6.86
CA SER A 51 11.37 -8.62 -7.99
C SER A 51 10.18 -7.65 -7.99
N LYS A 52 10.28 -6.60 -8.80
CA LYS A 52 9.14 -5.71 -9.11
C LYS A 52 8.10 -6.50 -9.90
N ILE A 53 6.83 -6.18 -9.69
CA ILE A 53 5.75 -6.51 -10.63
C ILE A 53 5.99 -5.68 -11.89
N VAL A 54 6.13 -6.34 -13.03
CA VAL A 54 6.47 -5.70 -14.33
C VAL A 54 5.32 -5.69 -15.32
N LEU A 55 4.20 -6.33 -15.00
CA LEU A 55 3.03 -6.37 -15.87
C LEU A 55 2.20 -5.09 -15.73
N GLU A 56 2.19 -4.27 -16.78
CA GLU A 56 1.55 -2.93 -16.82
C GLU A 56 0.05 -2.95 -17.15
N THR A 57 -0.63 -4.09 -16.96
CA THR A 57 -2.06 -4.19 -17.24
C THR A 57 -2.81 -3.25 -16.29
N ASP A 58 -3.58 -2.32 -16.85
CA ASP A 58 -4.37 -1.35 -16.08
C ASP A 58 -5.87 -1.44 -16.45
N PRO A 59 -6.64 -2.33 -15.81
CA PRO A 59 -8.04 -2.51 -16.15
C PRO A 59 -8.94 -1.43 -15.53
N ASN A 60 -8.54 -0.79 -14.43
CA ASN A 60 -9.41 0.11 -13.66
C ASN A 60 -8.74 1.38 -13.09
N GLY A 61 -7.42 1.51 -13.18
CA GLY A 61 -6.61 2.65 -12.72
C GLY A 61 -5.73 2.36 -11.51
N ILE A 62 -5.44 1.09 -11.21
CA ILE A 62 -4.52 0.66 -10.13
C ILE A 62 -3.56 -0.38 -10.70
N HIS A 63 -2.28 -0.01 -10.88
CA HIS A 63 -1.30 -0.88 -11.55
C HIS A 63 0.16 -0.51 -11.19
N SER A 64 1.15 -1.19 -11.78
CA SER A 64 2.58 -0.86 -11.66
C SER A 64 3.26 -0.83 -13.03
N HIS A 65 4.33 -0.03 -13.18
CA HIS A 65 5.16 0.02 -14.39
C HIS A 65 6.54 -0.62 -14.21
N GLY A 66 6.67 -1.60 -13.31
CA GLY A 66 7.98 -2.20 -13.03
C GLY A 66 8.98 -1.26 -12.37
N ASP A 67 8.51 -0.14 -11.80
CA ASP A 67 9.30 0.83 -11.03
C ASP A 67 9.26 0.53 -9.52
N GLY A 68 8.29 -0.28 -9.09
CA GLY A 68 8.08 -0.67 -7.72
C GLY A 68 7.13 0.24 -6.95
N LEU A 69 6.30 0.99 -7.68
CA LEU A 69 5.18 1.75 -7.20
C LEU A 69 3.85 1.10 -7.59
N ILE A 70 2.85 1.29 -6.76
CA ILE A 70 1.43 1.15 -7.10
C ILE A 70 1.00 2.54 -7.57
N HIS A 71 0.74 2.68 -8.87
CA HIS A 71 0.07 3.86 -9.43
C HIS A 71 -1.42 3.72 -9.17
N ILE A 72 -2.03 4.81 -8.70
CA ILE A 72 -3.42 4.83 -8.25
C ILE A 72 -4.08 6.05 -8.88
N HIS A 73 -4.66 5.87 -10.05
CA HIS A 73 -5.42 6.89 -10.78
C HIS A 73 -6.72 6.28 -11.35
N PRO A 74 -7.73 6.03 -10.49
CA PRO A 74 -8.95 5.37 -10.90
C PRO A 74 -9.64 6.13 -12.03
N PHE A 75 -10.01 5.46 -13.12
CA PHE A 75 -10.83 6.06 -14.18
C PHE A 75 -12.30 5.64 -14.10
N ASN A 76 -12.62 4.70 -13.21
CA ASN A 76 -13.97 4.23 -12.97
C ASN A 76 -14.20 3.89 -11.49
N LYS A 77 -15.42 3.44 -11.15
CA LYS A 77 -15.81 3.20 -9.76
C LYS A 77 -15.21 1.93 -9.14
N LEU A 78 -14.85 0.95 -9.96
CA LEU A 78 -14.35 -0.37 -9.54
C LEU A 78 -13.00 -0.29 -8.81
N ALA A 79 -12.26 0.82 -8.97
CA ALA A 79 -10.99 1.05 -8.31
C ALA A 79 -10.97 2.36 -7.49
N SER A 80 -12.14 2.92 -7.16
CA SER A 80 -12.23 4.21 -6.46
C SER A 80 -12.93 4.09 -5.10
N GLY A 81 -12.62 5.00 -4.16
CA GLY A 81 -13.37 5.12 -2.92
C GLY A 81 -13.21 3.92 -1.98
N ARG A 82 -14.23 3.06 -1.92
CA ARG A 82 -14.16 1.84 -1.09
C ARG A 82 -13.58 0.66 -1.85
N ASP A 83 -13.58 0.74 -3.18
CA ASP A 83 -13.12 -0.33 -4.07
C ASP A 83 -11.65 -0.10 -4.50
N ALA A 84 -11.03 1.00 -4.03
CA ALA A 84 -9.60 1.24 -4.15
C ALA A 84 -8.84 0.41 -3.10
N VAL A 85 -8.60 -0.86 -3.41
CA VAL A 85 -8.04 -1.84 -2.47
C VAL A 85 -6.82 -2.56 -3.04
N LEU A 86 -6.01 -3.15 -2.16
CA LEU A 86 -4.81 -3.91 -2.55
C LEU A 86 -5.15 -5.10 -3.47
N GLY A 87 -6.29 -5.74 -3.29
CA GLY A 87 -6.76 -6.82 -4.18
C GLY A 87 -6.93 -6.38 -5.65
N GLU A 88 -7.31 -5.13 -5.89
CA GLU A 88 -7.44 -4.57 -7.25
C GLU A 88 -6.07 -4.45 -7.92
N PHE A 89 -5.03 -4.07 -7.16
CA PHE A 89 -3.65 -4.07 -7.64
C PHE A 89 -3.19 -5.47 -8.07
N PHE A 90 -3.49 -6.51 -7.28
CA PHE A 90 -3.16 -7.89 -7.65
C PHE A 90 -3.95 -8.39 -8.87
N ALA A 91 -5.25 -8.06 -8.92
CA ALA A 91 -6.12 -8.44 -10.03
C ALA A 91 -5.68 -7.82 -11.36
N ALA A 92 -5.07 -6.62 -11.32
CA ALA A 92 -4.58 -5.93 -12.50
C ALA A 92 -3.61 -6.80 -13.34
N PHE A 93 -2.71 -7.53 -12.69
CA PHE A 93 -1.77 -8.43 -13.36
C PHE A 93 -2.23 -9.90 -13.39
N GLY A 94 -3.52 -10.17 -13.11
CA GLY A 94 -4.10 -11.52 -13.11
C GLY A 94 -3.74 -12.36 -11.87
N GLY A 95 -3.12 -11.74 -10.87
CA GLY A 95 -2.85 -12.36 -9.57
C GLY A 95 -4.02 -12.19 -8.59
N PHE A 96 -3.76 -12.54 -7.34
CA PHE A 96 -4.67 -12.33 -6.23
C PHE A 96 -3.90 -12.21 -4.92
N ILE A 97 -4.58 -11.72 -3.89
CA ILE A 97 -4.18 -11.82 -2.50
C ILE A 97 -5.42 -12.17 -1.67
N ASP A 98 -5.29 -13.10 -0.74
CA ASP A 98 -6.26 -13.39 0.32
C ASP A 98 -5.53 -13.35 1.67
N ASP A 99 -6.16 -13.85 2.73
CA ASP A 99 -5.60 -13.77 4.08
C ASP A 99 -4.45 -14.77 4.32
N GLN A 100 -4.20 -15.69 3.39
CA GLN A 100 -3.23 -16.78 3.56
C GLN A 100 -2.29 -17.00 2.37
N SER A 101 -2.50 -16.26 1.27
CA SER A 101 -1.72 -16.46 0.05
C SER A 101 -1.82 -15.27 -0.89
N PHE A 102 -0.84 -15.18 -1.77
CA PHE A 102 -0.88 -14.26 -2.91
C PHE A 102 -0.20 -14.87 -4.13
N MET A 103 -0.57 -14.38 -5.31
CA MET A 103 0.04 -14.75 -6.58
C MET A 103 0.74 -13.55 -7.18
N LEU A 104 2.00 -13.73 -7.60
CA LEU A 104 2.80 -12.73 -8.30
C LEU A 104 2.51 -12.73 -9.81
N ASP A 105 2.96 -11.69 -10.51
CA ASP A 105 2.90 -11.57 -11.98
C ASP A 105 3.69 -12.64 -12.73
N THR A 106 4.62 -13.31 -12.04
CA THR A 106 5.33 -14.49 -12.53
C THR A 106 4.46 -15.76 -12.57
N GLY A 107 3.29 -15.73 -11.92
CA GLY A 107 2.44 -16.90 -11.67
C GLY A 107 2.86 -17.70 -10.42
N GLU A 108 3.93 -17.30 -9.71
CA GLU A 108 4.29 -17.90 -8.42
C GLU A 108 3.19 -17.60 -7.39
N THR A 109 2.57 -18.64 -6.84
CA THR A 109 1.68 -18.53 -5.67
C THR A 109 2.47 -18.83 -4.41
N VAL A 110 2.49 -17.87 -3.49
CA VAL A 110 3.10 -18.02 -2.16
C VAL A 110 1.96 -18.24 -1.17
N VAL A 111 2.01 -19.35 -0.44
CA VAL A 111 0.99 -19.77 0.52
C VAL A 111 1.64 -19.90 1.89
N GLU A 112 0.93 -19.56 2.96
CA GLU A 112 1.39 -19.72 4.34
C GLU A 112 1.83 -21.16 4.71
N GLY A 113 2.56 -21.27 5.82
CA GLY A 113 2.85 -22.53 6.50
C GLY A 113 4.15 -23.22 6.05
N PHE A 114 4.85 -22.69 5.05
CA PHE A 114 6.21 -23.14 4.74
C PHE A 114 7.21 -22.65 5.80
N ASP A 115 8.34 -23.35 5.91
CA ASP A 115 9.38 -23.01 6.88
C ASP A 115 10.13 -21.73 6.47
N CYS A 116 10.11 -20.73 7.34
CA CYS A 116 10.98 -19.56 7.29
C CYS A 116 11.90 -19.57 8.52
N GLY A 117 13.04 -20.24 8.40
CA GLY A 117 14.07 -20.22 9.45
C GLY A 117 13.68 -21.04 10.68
N GLY A 118 12.98 -22.16 10.50
CA GLY A 118 12.54 -23.05 11.59
C GLY A 118 11.14 -22.74 12.15
N GLU A 119 10.49 -21.67 11.67
CA GLU A 119 9.13 -21.29 12.06
C GLU A 119 8.22 -21.20 10.83
N PRO A 120 6.92 -21.54 10.97
CA PRO A 120 5.97 -21.42 9.86
C PRO A 120 5.75 -19.96 9.47
N ALA A 121 5.80 -19.66 8.18
CA ALA A 121 5.51 -18.35 7.62
C ALA A 121 4.00 -18.05 7.66
N VAL A 122 3.66 -16.81 8.02
CA VAL A 122 2.32 -16.22 7.92
C VAL A 122 2.34 -15.00 7.01
N LEU A 123 1.23 -14.73 6.34
CA LEU A 123 1.05 -13.57 5.48
C LEU A 123 0.73 -12.34 6.32
N LYS A 124 1.51 -11.28 6.12
CA LYS A 124 1.32 -9.98 6.75
C LYS A 124 1.45 -8.90 5.69
N VAL A 125 0.64 -7.86 5.78
CA VAL A 125 0.85 -6.61 5.03
C VAL A 125 1.15 -5.51 6.04
N ALA A 126 2.36 -4.93 5.97
CA ALA A 126 2.69 -3.75 6.74
C ALA A 126 2.45 -2.50 5.90
N ARG A 127 1.66 -1.55 6.42
CA ARG A 127 1.43 -0.21 5.87
C ARG A 127 2.27 0.80 6.64
N PHE A 128 3.12 1.53 5.92
CA PHE A 128 3.98 2.58 6.41
C PHE A 128 3.52 3.95 5.87
N ASP A 129 3.86 5.00 6.61
CA ASP A 129 3.86 6.36 6.08
C ASP A 129 5.20 6.62 5.38
N ALA A 130 5.21 6.78 4.05
CA ALA A 130 6.46 6.97 3.32
C ALA A 130 7.17 8.29 3.69
N ASP A 131 6.43 9.27 4.22
CA ASP A 131 6.96 10.56 4.65
C ASP A 131 7.46 10.55 6.10
N ASP A 132 7.19 9.48 6.86
CA ASP A 132 7.61 9.31 8.26
C ASP A 132 7.80 7.82 8.61
N LEU A 133 8.87 7.22 8.09
CA LEU A 133 9.25 5.82 8.38
C LEU A 133 9.69 5.58 9.83
N SER A 134 9.75 6.62 10.67
CA SER A 134 9.98 6.47 12.10
C SER A 134 8.71 6.08 12.86
N ARG A 135 7.54 6.29 12.25
CA ARG A 135 6.26 5.85 12.77
C ARG A 135 6.14 4.33 12.63
N GLU A 136 5.61 3.69 13.67
CA GLU A 136 5.30 2.26 13.63
C GLU A 136 4.31 1.96 12.50
N PRO A 137 4.55 0.92 11.68
CA PRO A 137 3.62 0.53 10.64
C PRO A 137 2.35 -0.08 11.23
N GLU A 138 1.25 0.01 10.48
CA GLU A 138 0.09 -0.82 10.72
C GLU A 138 0.35 -2.20 10.11
N ILE A 139 0.29 -3.26 10.93
CA ILE A 139 0.46 -4.63 10.48
C ILE A 139 -0.91 -5.29 10.38
N LEU A 140 -1.26 -5.72 9.18
CA LEU A 140 -2.54 -6.36 8.87
C LEU A 140 -2.32 -7.83 8.49
N THR A 141 -3.23 -8.70 8.95
CA THR A 141 -3.22 -10.15 8.67
C THR A 141 -4.59 -10.67 8.25
N GLU A 142 -5.60 -9.81 8.19
CA GLU A 142 -6.98 -10.17 7.88
C GLU A 142 -7.55 -9.17 6.88
N ASP A 143 -8.50 -9.62 6.06
CA ASP A 143 -9.17 -8.85 5.02
C ASP A 143 -8.19 -8.17 4.04
N LEU A 144 -7.09 -8.87 3.73
CA LEU A 144 -5.94 -8.30 3.02
C LEU A 144 -6.30 -7.89 1.58
N ALA A 145 -7.20 -8.64 0.95
CA ALA A 145 -7.74 -8.30 -0.37
C ALA A 145 -8.46 -6.95 -0.38
N ASN A 146 -9.12 -6.57 0.73
CA ASN A 146 -9.90 -5.34 0.85
C ASN A 146 -9.15 -4.23 1.60
N LEU A 147 -7.84 -4.40 1.81
CA LEU A 147 -6.99 -3.37 2.39
C LEU A 147 -7.05 -2.11 1.53
N ARG A 148 -7.64 -1.04 2.08
CA ARG A 148 -7.90 0.20 1.36
C ARG A 148 -6.64 1.01 1.11
N LEU A 149 -6.55 1.63 -0.06
CA LEU A 149 -5.53 2.63 -0.38
C LEU A 149 -6.05 3.98 0.10
N LEU A 150 -5.47 4.50 1.18
CA LEU A 150 -6.05 5.57 1.98
C LEU A 150 -5.48 6.94 1.65
N LYS A 151 -4.23 7.02 1.20
CA LYS A 151 -3.61 8.30 0.84
C LYS A 151 -2.54 8.15 -0.23
N ASN A 152 -2.17 9.29 -0.81
CA ASN A 152 -0.95 9.37 -1.59
C ASN A 152 0.27 9.13 -0.68
N ARG A 153 1.33 8.54 -1.24
CA ARG A 153 2.60 8.26 -0.56
C ARG A 153 2.46 7.32 0.64
N GLU A 154 1.58 6.32 0.53
CA GLU A 154 1.68 5.14 1.40
C GLU A 154 2.86 4.26 0.95
N ALA A 155 3.31 3.38 1.84
CA ALA A 155 4.30 2.36 1.54
C ALA A 155 3.84 1.01 2.10
N PHE A 156 3.99 -0.06 1.34
CA PHE A 156 3.51 -1.39 1.71
C PHE A 156 4.59 -2.45 1.60
N THR A 157 4.65 -3.34 2.58
CA THR A 157 5.40 -4.60 2.45
C THR A 157 4.43 -5.77 2.58
N ILE A 158 4.26 -6.53 1.48
CA ILE A 158 3.54 -7.80 1.47
C ILE A 158 4.54 -8.89 1.83
N ALA A 159 4.40 -9.47 3.03
CA ALA A 159 5.41 -10.32 3.62
C ALA A 159 4.90 -11.71 3.98
N MET A 160 5.71 -12.73 3.69
CA MET A 160 5.59 -14.06 4.27
C MET A 160 6.74 -14.26 5.25
N VAL A 161 6.43 -14.15 6.54
CA VAL A 161 7.41 -14.14 7.65
C VAL A 161 6.84 -14.88 8.86
N PRO A 162 7.67 -15.35 9.80
CA PRO A 162 7.16 -15.93 11.04
C PRO A 162 6.24 -14.98 11.82
N GLU A 163 5.34 -15.53 12.64
CA GLU A 163 4.36 -14.77 13.42
C GLU A 163 5.02 -13.71 14.32
N SER A 164 6.24 -13.97 14.82
CA SER A 164 7.00 -13.07 15.68
C SER A 164 7.76 -11.96 14.95
N VAL A 165 7.80 -11.99 13.61
CA VAL A 165 8.61 -11.07 12.78
C VAL A 165 7.71 -10.02 12.13
N ASP A 166 8.04 -8.76 12.36
CA ASP A 166 7.39 -7.65 11.68
C ASP A 166 7.96 -7.48 10.26
N PRO A 167 7.12 -7.22 9.24
CA PRO A 167 7.61 -6.95 7.89
C PRO A 167 8.54 -5.72 7.87
N PRO A 168 9.66 -5.77 7.14
CA PRO A 168 10.54 -4.61 7.00
C PRO A 168 9.88 -3.51 6.17
N ALA A 169 10.36 -2.28 6.30
CA ALA A 169 9.99 -1.20 5.36
C ALA A 169 10.42 -1.55 3.91
N PRO A 170 9.73 -1.02 2.88
CA PRO A 170 10.16 -1.18 1.50
C PRO A 170 11.59 -0.69 1.29
N ARG A 171 12.28 -1.27 0.31
CA ARG A 171 13.67 -0.90 0.00
C ARG A 171 13.74 0.58 -0.35
N ALA A 172 14.85 1.22 0.05
CA ALA A 172 15.12 2.63 -0.24
C ALA A 172 15.00 2.98 -1.73
N GLU A 173 15.33 2.04 -2.62
CA GLU A 173 15.13 2.17 -4.06
C GLU A 173 13.64 2.46 -4.40
N ARG A 174 12.70 1.68 -3.84
CA ARG A 174 11.25 1.84 -4.06
C ARG A 174 10.77 3.20 -3.57
N LEU A 175 11.21 3.57 -2.37
CA LEU A 175 10.85 4.83 -1.74
C LEU A 175 11.38 6.03 -2.53
N SER A 176 12.60 5.95 -3.06
CA SER A 176 13.18 7.05 -3.85
C SER A 176 12.40 7.35 -5.14
N PHE A 177 11.75 6.34 -5.75
CA PHE A 177 10.92 6.56 -6.93
C PHE A 177 9.67 7.40 -6.62
N LEU A 178 9.10 7.31 -5.41
CA LEU A 178 7.97 8.16 -4.98
C LEU A 178 8.29 9.65 -5.05
N ASP A 179 9.57 10.03 -4.88
CA ASP A 179 10.00 11.43 -4.90
C ASP A 179 10.24 11.95 -6.33
N THR A 180 10.31 11.05 -7.31
CA THR A 180 10.59 11.37 -8.72
C THR A 180 9.35 11.42 -9.59
N VAL A 181 8.26 10.77 -9.17
CA VAL A 181 7.01 10.73 -9.93
C VAL A 181 6.17 11.98 -9.66
N ASP A 182 5.69 12.63 -10.72
CA ASP A 182 4.86 13.82 -10.61
C ASP A 182 3.40 13.44 -10.29
N PRO A 183 2.85 13.86 -9.15
CA PRO A 183 1.44 13.58 -8.83
C PRO A 183 0.46 14.27 -9.78
N ASN A 184 0.89 15.23 -10.61
CA ASN A 184 0.01 15.96 -11.53
C ASN A 184 -0.03 15.38 -12.95
N LEU A 185 0.85 14.43 -13.28
CA LEU A 185 0.92 13.83 -14.61
C LEU A 185 0.28 12.45 -14.60
N LEU A 186 -0.89 12.27 -15.22
CA LEU A 186 -1.57 10.96 -15.32
C LEU A 186 -0.79 9.91 -16.12
N GLN A 187 0.35 10.29 -16.71
CA GLN A 187 1.21 9.42 -17.50
C GLN A 187 2.49 9.21 -16.70
N SER A 188 2.56 8.10 -15.99
CA SER A 188 3.75 7.68 -15.27
C SER A 188 4.68 6.96 -16.25
N ASP A 189 5.44 7.73 -17.01
CA ASP A 189 6.51 7.15 -17.84
C ASP A 189 7.51 6.47 -16.90
N SER A 190 7.65 5.16 -17.03
CA SER A 190 8.60 4.37 -16.24
C SER A 190 10.02 4.87 -16.57
N PRO A 191 10.79 5.47 -15.62
CA PRO A 191 12.07 6.10 -15.93
C PRO A 191 13.09 5.10 -16.51
N THR A 192 12.89 3.82 -16.19
CA THR A 192 13.74 2.70 -16.59
C THR A 192 13.48 2.19 -18.02
N LEU A 193 12.33 2.54 -18.61
CA LEU A 193 11.90 2.14 -19.96
C LEU A 193 12.00 3.27 -20.98
N ALA A 194 12.67 4.38 -20.64
CA ALA A 194 13.05 5.41 -21.60
C ALA A 194 13.93 4.79 -22.70
N THR A 195 13.25 4.29 -23.73
CA THR A 195 13.83 3.66 -24.90
C THR A 195 14.78 4.68 -25.50
N THR A 196 16.06 4.33 -25.54
CA THR A 196 17.06 5.05 -26.33
C THR A 196 16.59 4.98 -27.77
N THR A 197 15.82 5.98 -28.20
CA THR A 197 15.48 6.19 -29.60
C THR A 197 16.75 6.73 -30.22
N THR A 198 17.66 5.82 -30.56
CA THR A 198 18.78 6.12 -31.44
C THR A 198 18.17 6.45 -32.78
N THR A 199 18.11 7.75 -33.07
CA THR A 199 17.94 8.27 -34.42
C THR A 199 19.12 7.75 -35.24
N ALA A 200 18.84 6.83 -36.15
CA ALA A 200 19.77 6.49 -37.22
C ALA A 200 19.51 7.45 -38.38
N ASP A 201 20.53 8.25 -38.69
CA ASP A 201 20.66 9.02 -39.95
C ASP A 201 20.68 8.11 -41.18
#